data_AF-A0A966V6K9-F1
#
_entry.id   AF-A0A966V6K9-F1
#
_cell.length_a   1.000
_cell.length_b   1.000
_cell.length_c   1.000
_cell.angle_alpha   90.00
_cell.angle_beta   90.00
_cell.angle_gamma   90.00
#
_symmetry.space_group_name_H-M   'P 1'
#
loop_
_entity.id
_entity.type
_entity.pdbx_description
1 polymer ?
#
loop_
_entity_poly.entity_id
_entity_poly.type
_entity_poly.pdbx_seq_one_letter_code
_entity_poly.pdbx_strand_id
1 'polypeptide(L)'
;EVGVITDPERRAKIQDAGQEMIDDFGITDKFFEDESKSIIFAALASDYADLKDSKVENVGVITAHKEFLADTLVLLAGKESAYADVYGGSKGEDDISSERMLATYDKFTNKVVSSEMTAAIANGLLDDVKKNLGITADNEDQYEVRVLNVLSEDGGEAYGMSPTPPDGLYDLKYDDPKVKEFDQDDEAYKDYEEGLIKNGKDFNKSMGREGDSFAPAWITTIDGRTILCLSLTTAEKILYKDEARSSYFTEDDRARDLALLKHEYTHTQKGVSVNGEPYLGIGLEELRAEHFSGDKHGYADVKRHFKFVSKLSGFSPKDIFDDRAEGEVFDPANFYTKIAQQEGLDGLLDAVLLNPSNYIKDEGSNKLQKSINDYVGGIDGLQEKAWDKAVKTIGIEGIEANLREFTKLIAEKMDPESFYKYGGFPYIARKALELWDKEKPSDYVSPSGF
;
A
#
# COMPACT_ATOMS: atom_id res chain seq x y z
N GLU A 1 20.55 19.74 7.20
CA GLU A 1 20.55 20.94 6.34
C GLU A 1 19.49 20.84 5.23
N VAL A 2 18.26 20.38 5.53
CA VAL A 2 17.23 20.01 4.51
C VAL A 2 16.74 21.20 3.66
N GLY A 3 17.24 22.42 3.88
CA GLY A 3 16.85 23.63 3.14
C GLY A 3 15.43 24.13 3.43
N VAL A 4 14.60 23.33 4.12
CA VAL A 4 13.19 23.63 4.43
C VAL A 4 13.05 24.69 5.52
N ILE A 5 13.91 24.68 6.55
CA ILE A 5 13.85 25.63 7.67
C ILE A 5 14.84 26.77 7.42
N THR A 6 14.35 27.88 6.87
CA THR A 6 15.17 29.06 6.57
C THR A 6 15.29 30.03 7.74
N ASP A 7 14.35 29.98 8.70
CA ASP A 7 14.36 30.82 9.91
C ASP A 7 15.32 30.25 10.97
N PRO A 8 16.38 30.98 11.37
CA PRO A 8 17.33 30.53 12.38
C PRO A 8 16.70 30.32 13.77
N GLU A 9 15.71 31.14 14.16
CA GLU A 9 15.08 31.01 15.48
C GLU A 9 14.24 29.74 15.53
N ARG A 10 13.44 29.50 14.49
CA ARG A 10 12.69 28.24 14.35
C ARG A 10 13.63 27.04 14.33
N ARG A 11 14.74 27.11 13.60
CA ARG A 11 15.73 26.03 13.55
C ARG A 11 16.27 25.69 14.94
N ALA A 12 16.64 26.70 15.73
CA ALA A 12 17.16 26.49 17.09
C ALA A 12 16.11 25.78 17.98
N LYS A 13 14.85 26.20 17.92
CA LYS A 13 13.76 25.54 18.68
C LYS A 13 13.58 24.06 18.32
N ILE A 14 13.64 23.74 17.02
CA ILE A 14 13.54 22.35 16.54
C ILE A 14 14.74 21.54 17.01
N GLN A 15 15.95 22.12 16.99
CA GLN A 15 17.16 21.46 17.49
C GLN A 15 17.08 21.18 19.00
N ASP A 16 16.62 22.15 19.79
CA ASP A 16 16.42 21.99 21.24
C ASP A 16 15.38 20.91 21.54
N ALA A 17 14.25 20.91 20.82
CA ALA A 17 13.22 19.87 20.93
C ALA A 17 13.74 18.49 20.53
N GLY A 18 14.52 18.41 19.46
CA GLY A 18 15.16 17.17 19.00
C GLY A 18 16.16 16.63 20.02
N GLN A 19 16.99 17.48 20.64
CA GLN A 19 17.93 17.03 21.66
C GLN A 19 17.20 16.49 22.90
N GLU A 20 16.12 17.13 23.33
CA GLU A 20 15.27 16.63 24.41
C GLU A 20 14.69 15.24 24.08
N MET A 21 14.19 15.04 22.86
CA MET A 21 13.69 13.74 22.40
C MET A 21 14.80 12.67 22.36
N ILE A 22 16.02 13.03 21.92
CA ILE A 22 17.17 12.12 21.92
C ILE A 22 17.49 11.65 23.34
N ASP A 23 17.56 12.60 24.29
CA ASP A 23 17.92 12.34 25.68
C ASP A 23 16.84 11.51 26.39
N ASP A 24 15.57 11.87 26.22
CA ASP A 24 14.43 11.21 26.88
C ASP A 24 14.22 9.77 26.38
N PHE A 25 14.45 9.51 25.08
CA PHE A 25 14.24 8.20 24.47
C PHE A 25 15.52 7.37 24.33
N GLY A 26 16.67 7.92 24.73
CA GLY A 26 17.97 7.27 24.62
C GLY A 26 18.30 6.86 23.18
N ILE A 27 18.06 7.77 22.22
CA ILE A 27 18.32 7.51 20.80
C ILE A 27 19.83 7.47 20.56
N THR A 28 20.32 6.37 19.99
CA THR A 28 21.76 6.18 19.74
C THR A 28 22.24 6.84 18.44
N ASP A 29 23.53 7.17 18.34
CA ASP A 29 24.13 7.77 17.12
C ASP A 29 23.85 6.97 15.84
N LYS A 30 23.75 5.64 15.96
CA LYS A 30 23.45 4.73 14.85
C LYS A 30 22.14 5.06 14.15
N PHE A 31 21.15 5.58 14.89
CA PHE A 31 19.88 6.05 14.32
C PHE A 31 20.07 7.09 13.22
N PHE A 32 21.04 7.98 13.39
CA PHE A 32 21.31 9.09 12.49
C PHE A 32 22.23 8.72 11.31
N GLU A 33 22.72 7.46 11.25
CA GLU A 33 23.41 6.94 10.07
C GLU A 33 22.44 6.73 8.89
N ASP A 34 21.13 6.62 9.17
CA ASP A 34 20.07 6.64 8.17
C ASP A 34 19.54 8.07 8.00
N GLU A 35 19.88 8.69 6.87
CA GLU A 35 19.46 10.06 6.55
C GLU A 35 17.93 10.18 6.46
N SER A 36 17.23 9.13 6.02
CA SER A 36 15.78 9.12 5.93
C SER A 36 15.13 9.24 7.30
N LYS A 37 15.65 8.47 8.28
CA LYS A 37 15.21 8.58 9.68
C LYS A 37 15.46 9.96 10.24
N SER A 38 16.62 10.55 9.92
CA SER A 38 16.98 11.90 10.37
C SER A 38 16.03 12.97 9.85
N ILE A 39 15.56 12.85 8.61
CA ILE A 39 14.60 13.79 8.00
C ILE A 39 13.21 13.66 8.65
N ILE A 40 12.73 12.43 8.87
CA ILE A 40 11.44 12.19 9.55
C ILE A 40 11.53 12.62 11.02
N PHE A 41 12.66 12.37 11.69
CA PHE A 41 12.90 12.82 13.05
C PHE A 41 12.85 14.35 13.16
N ALA A 42 13.40 15.07 12.17
CA ALA A 42 13.29 16.53 12.14
C ALA A 42 11.83 17.00 12.05
N ALA A 43 10.95 16.24 11.38
CA ALA A 43 9.52 16.55 11.35
C ALA A 43 8.84 16.32 12.71
N LEU A 44 9.17 15.23 13.40
CA LEU A 44 8.70 15.00 14.77
C LEU A 44 9.19 16.06 15.76
N ALA A 45 10.46 16.45 15.67
CA ALA A 45 11.04 17.50 16.50
C ALA A 45 10.39 18.87 16.21
N SER A 46 9.99 19.13 14.95
CA SER A 46 9.22 20.31 14.58
C SER A 46 7.85 20.34 15.25
N ASP A 47 7.11 19.24 15.17
CA ASP A 47 5.79 19.11 15.81
C ASP A 47 5.89 19.21 17.35
N TYR A 48 6.94 18.62 17.95
CA TYR A 48 7.19 18.76 19.39
C TYR A 48 7.52 20.20 19.80
N ALA A 49 8.31 20.93 19.00
CA ALA A 49 8.60 22.34 19.23
C ALA A 49 7.32 23.20 19.17
N ASP A 50 6.42 22.93 18.22
CA ASP A 50 5.13 23.62 18.15
C ASP A 50 4.22 23.32 19.33
N LEU A 51 4.19 22.07 19.80
CA LEU A 51 3.43 21.70 21.00
C LEU A 51 3.92 22.48 22.23
N LYS A 52 5.24 22.63 22.41
CA LYS A 52 5.85 23.38 23.52
C LYS A 52 5.52 24.88 23.46
N ASP A 53 5.46 25.44 22.27
CA ASP A 53 5.11 26.84 22.03
C ASP A 53 3.59 27.09 22.01
N SER A 54 2.79 26.02 21.97
CA SER A 54 1.33 26.12 21.87
C SER A 54 0.72 26.74 23.14
N LYS A 55 -0.34 27.54 22.95
CA LYS A 55 -1.17 28.07 24.05
C LYS A 55 -2.29 27.11 24.46
N VAL A 56 -2.21 25.85 24.05
CA VAL A 56 -3.23 24.86 24.39
C VAL A 56 -3.09 24.58 25.88
N GLU A 57 -4.13 24.89 26.66
CA GLU A 57 -4.14 24.66 28.12
C GLU A 57 -4.81 23.34 28.49
N ASN A 58 -5.46 22.66 27.53
CA ASN A 58 -6.13 21.40 27.80
C ASN A 58 -5.10 20.29 27.99
N VAL A 59 -4.86 19.92 29.24
CA VAL A 59 -3.92 18.87 29.65
C VAL A 59 -4.18 17.55 28.92
N GLY A 60 -5.43 17.16 28.71
CA GLY A 60 -5.75 15.91 28.01
C GLY A 60 -5.29 15.90 26.55
N VAL A 61 -5.42 17.03 25.86
CA VAL A 61 -4.95 17.18 24.47
C VAL A 61 -3.43 17.16 24.40
N ILE A 62 -2.76 17.87 25.32
CA ILE A 62 -1.28 17.89 25.38
C ILE A 62 -0.74 16.50 25.67
N THR A 63 -1.33 15.78 26.63
CA THR A 63 -0.91 14.41 26.96
C THR A 63 -1.07 13.48 25.77
N ALA A 64 -2.24 13.48 25.12
CA ALA A 64 -2.47 12.64 23.94
C ALA A 64 -1.48 12.95 22.79
N HIS A 65 -1.15 14.23 22.56
CA HIS A 65 -0.16 14.62 21.56
C HIS A 65 1.25 14.14 21.92
N LYS A 66 1.64 14.25 23.19
CA LYS A 66 2.93 13.72 23.67
C LYS A 66 3.01 12.19 23.54
N GLU A 67 1.94 11.47 23.84
CA GLU A 67 1.85 10.03 23.64
C GLU A 67 2.01 9.66 22.16
N PHE A 68 1.31 10.36 21.26
CA PHE A 68 1.49 10.19 19.82
C PHE A 68 2.94 10.42 19.35
N LEU A 69 3.59 11.50 19.80
CA LEU A 69 4.99 11.80 19.45
C LEU A 69 5.94 10.73 19.98
N ALA A 70 5.70 10.25 21.21
CA ALA A 70 6.46 9.18 21.82
C ALA A 70 6.33 7.87 21.03
N ASP A 71 5.11 7.44 20.74
CA ASP A 71 4.84 6.20 20.01
C ASP A 71 5.43 6.23 18.61
N THR A 72 5.31 7.37 17.92
CA THR A 72 5.88 7.55 16.58
C THR A 72 7.41 7.52 16.60
N LEU A 73 8.04 8.17 17.60
CA LEU A 73 9.48 8.13 17.75
C LEU A 73 10.00 6.72 18.07
N VAL A 74 9.29 5.96 18.93
CA VAL A 74 9.66 4.58 19.24
C VAL A 74 9.56 3.69 18.00
N LEU A 75 8.53 3.85 17.15
CA LEU A 75 8.45 3.13 15.88
C LEU A 75 9.53 3.54 14.89
N LEU A 76 9.83 4.84 14.78
CA LEU A 76 10.87 5.37 13.91
C LEU A 76 12.26 4.86 14.32
N ALA A 77 12.58 4.91 15.62
CA ALA A 77 13.86 4.51 16.16
C ALA A 77 14.03 2.99 16.31
N GLY A 78 12.95 2.26 16.55
CA GLY A 78 12.96 0.82 16.74
C GLY A 78 14.02 0.37 17.75
N LYS A 79 14.97 -0.45 17.27
CA LYS A 79 16.07 -1.01 18.09
C LYS A 79 17.13 0.01 18.53
N GLU A 80 17.11 1.22 17.98
CA GLU A 80 18.10 2.28 18.27
C GLU A 80 17.63 3.23 19.39
N SER A 81 16.54 2.88 20.08
CA SER A 81 16.02 3.58 21.26
C SER A 81 16.18 2.76 22.54
N ALA A 82 16.11 3.41 23.70
CA ALA A 82 16.02 2.75 25.00
C ALA A 82 14.73 1.92 25.18
N TYR A 83 13.77 2.05 24.27
CA TYR A 83 12.46 1.38 24.27
C TYR A 83 12.37 0.26 23.23
N ALA A 84 13.51 -0.28 22.77
CA ALA A 84 13.59 -1.38 21.81
C ALA A 84 12.72 -2.61 22.19
N ASP A 85 12.56 -2.90 23.48
CA ASP A 85 11.71 -3.98 23.97
C ASP A 85 10.22 -3.71 23.77
N VAL A 86 9.79 -2.44 23.80
CA VAL A 86 8.41 -2.04 23.50
C VAL A 86 8.13 -2.17 22.01
N TYR A 87 9.11 -1.81 21.18
CA TYR A 87 9.08 -2.06 19.74
C TYR A 87 8.95 -3.56 19.43
N GLY A 88 9.78 -4.40 20.05
CA GLY A 88 9.82 -5.85 19.83
C GLY A 88 8.69 -6.66 20.48
N GLY A 89 8.09 -6.17 21.57
CA GLY A 89 7.05 -6.85 22.36
C GLY A 89 5.65 -6.87 21.73
N SER A 90 5.52 -6.46 20.47
CA SER A 90 4.27 -6.33 19.72
C SER A 90 3.97 -7.51 18.78
N LYS A 91 4.90 -8.48 18.63
CA LYS A 91 4.65 -9.72 17.88
C LYS A 91 3.86 -10.71 18.73
N GLY A 92 2.55 -10.49 18.80
CA GLY A 92 1.59 -11.49 19.27
C GLY A 92 1.28 -12.50 18.17
N GLU A 93 2.23 -13.36 17.81
CA GLU A 93 1.96 -14.60 17.08
C GLU A 93 2.85 -15.67 17.75
N ASP A 94 2.34 -16.90 17.90
CA ASP A 94 3.16 -18.03 18.34
C ASP A 94 4.50 -18.01 17.61
N ASP A 95 5.61 -18.03 18.35
CA ASP A 95 6.97 -17.80 17.85
C ASP A 95 7.39 -18.95 16.89
N ILE A 96 6.85 -18.92 15.67
CA ILE A 96 7.16 -19.89 14.63
C ILE A 96 8.56 -19.58 14.15
N SER A 97 9.47 -20.52 14.38
CA SER A 97 10.86 -20.37 13.95
C SER A 97 10.95 -20.13 12.45
N SER A 98 11.92 -19.30 12.04
CA SER A 98 12.23 -19.10 10.62
C SER A 98 12.45 -20.40 9.85
N GLU A 99 13.05 -21.40 10.49
CA GLU A 99 13.21 -22.75 9.93
C GLU A 99 11.86 -23.39 9.59
N ARG A 100 10.88 -23.30 10.51
CA ARG A 100 9.53 -23.82 10.28
C ARG A 100 8.80 -23.01 9.20
N MET A 101 8.98 -21.70 9.15
CA MET A 101 8.42 -20.86 8.08
C MET A 101 8.97 -21.29 6.72
N LEU A 102 10.30 -21.36 6.56
CA LEU A 102 10.94 -21.80 5.31
C LEU A 102 10.50 -23.21 4.89
N ALA A 103 10.46 -24.16 5.83
CA ALA A 103 10.00 -25.51 5.57
C ALA A 103 8.53 -25.55 5.10
N THR A 104 7.69 -24.66 5.64
CA THR A 104 6.29 -24.52 5.23
C THR A 104 6.22 -23.99 3.80
N TYR A 105 6.91 -22.89 3.48
CA TYR A 105 6.97 -22.40 2.10
C TYR A 105 7.52 -23.47 1.13
N ASP A 106 8.59 -24.19 1.49
CA ASP A 106 9.17 -25.26 0.68
C ASP A 106 8.16 -26.39 0.40
N LYS A 107 7.38 -26.79 1.43
CA LYS A 107 6.35 -27.84 1.32
C LYS A 107 5.29 -27.50 0.29
N PHE A 108 4.84 -26.24 0.25
CA PHE A 108 3.76 -25.81 -0.63
C PHE A 108 4.23 -25.26 -1.98
N THR A 109 5.55 -25.12 -2.18
CA THR A 109 6.10 -24.60 -3.44
C THR A 109 5.94 -25.59 -4.60
N ASN A 110 5.37 -25.12 -5.70
CA ASN A 110 5.44 -25.77 -7.01
C ASN A 110 6.78 -25.47 -7.67
N LYS A 111 7.72 -26.42 -7.60
CA LYS A 111 9.09 -26.22 -8.10
C LYS A 111 9.17 -25.98 -9.61
N VAL A 112 8.27 -26.59 -10.38
CA VAL A 112 8.25 -26.47 -11.85
C VAL A 112 7.81 -25.05 -12.23
N VAL A 113 6.62 -24.64 -11.77
CA VAL A 113 6.08 -23.31 -12.11
C VAL A 113 6.91 -22.19 -11.49
N SER A 114 7.51 -22.40 -10.32
CA SER A 114 8.48 -21.42 -9.74
C SER A 114 9.70 -21.24 -10.64
N SER A 115 10.25 -22.33 -11.20
CA SER A 115 11.38 -22.26 -12.12
C SER A 115 10.99 -21.57 -13.43
N GLU A 116 9.80 -21.82 -13.95
CA GLU A 116 9.29 -21.18 -15.17
C GLU A 116 9.04 -19.69 -14.95
N MET A 117 8.47 -19.30 -13.82
CA MET A 117 8.29 -17.89 -13.44
C MET A 117 9.64 -17.18 -13.30
N THR A 118 10.60 -17.81 -12.62
CA THR A 118 11.97 -17.28 -12.50
C THR A 118 12.61 -17.08 -13.87
N ALA A 119 12.46 -18.06 -14.78
CA ALA A 119 12.97 -17.96 -16.14
C ALA A 119 12.25 -16.87 -16.96
N ALA A 120 10.94 -16.71 -16.81
CA ALA A 120 10.17 -15.66 -17.49
C ALA A 120 10.62 -14.26 -17.03
N ILE A 121 10.85 -14.08 -15.73
CA ILE A 121 11.40 -12.84 -15.17
C ILE A 121 12.81 -12.56 -15.72
N ALA A 122 13.68 -13.57 -15.74
CA ALA A 122 15.02 -13.44 -16.31
C ALA A 122 15.02 -13.14 -17.83
N ASN A 123 13.95 -13.53 -18.54
CA ASN A 123 13.74 -13.28 -19.96
C ASN A 123 12.93 -12.01 -20.25
N GLY A 124 12.77 -11.13 -19.25
CA GLY A 124 12.27 -9.78 -19.45
C GLY A 124 10.81 -9.52 -19.08
N LEU A 125 10.13 -10.45 -18.39
CA LEU A 125 8.75 -10.24 -17.93
C LEU A 125 8.58 -8.97 -17.07
N LEU A 126 9.65 -8.56 -16.37
CA LEU A 126 9.68 -7.38 -15.49
C LEU A 126 10.57 -6.23 -16.00
N ASP A 127 11.07 -6.28 -17.23
CA ASP A 127 12.02 -5.27 -17.73
C ASP A 127 11.46 -3.85 -17.68
N ASP A 128 10.18 -3.67 -18.01
CA ASP A 128 9.54 -2.35 -17.95
C ASP A 128 9.53 -1.78 -16.52
N VAL A 129 9.18 -2.61 -15.52
CA VAL A 129 9.13 -2.14 -14.12
C VAL A 129 10.55 -1.93 -13.57
N LYS A 130 11.51 -2.80 -13.93
CA LYS A 130 12.92 -2.63 -13.60
C LYS A 130 13.46 -1.31 -14.13
N LYS A 131 13.22 -1.03 -15.42
CA LYS A 131 13.62 0.22 -16.07
C LYS A 131 13.03 1.44 -15.35
N ASN A 132 11.73 1.43 -15.08
CA ASN A 132 11.06 2.57 -14.43
C ASN A 132 11.51 2.76 -12.97
N LEU A 133 11.90 1.68 -12.29
CA LEU A 133 12.46 1.75 -10.94
C LEU A 133 13.93 2.19 -10.90
N GLY A 134 14.63 2.17 -12.04
CA GLY A 134 16.07 2.40 -12.11
C GLY A 134 16.91 1.18 -11.71
N ILE A 135 16.32 -0.02 -11.77
CA ILE A 135 16.97 -1.28 -11.42
C ILE A 135 17.84 -1.77 -12.58
N THR A 136 19.04 -2.19 -12.22
CA THR A 136 20.10 -2.70 -13.06
C THR A 136 20.64 -3.98 -12.42
N ALA A 137 21.45 -4.75 -13.15
CA ALA A 137 22.09 -5.95 -12.61
C ALA A 137 22.99 -5.68 -11.39
N ASP A 138 23.49 -4.44 -11.23
CA ASP A 138 24.43 -4.07 -10.17
C ASP A 138 23.73 -3.58 -8.88
N ASN A 139 22.45 -3.19 -8.95
CA ASN A 139 21.72 -2.60 -7.83
C ASN A 139 20.40 -3.32 -7.48
N GLU A 140 20.03 -4.39 -8.21
CA GLU A 140 18.86 -5.20 -7.91
C GLU A 140 19.05 -5.94 -6.57
N ASP A 141 18.15 -5.72 -5.62
CA ASP A 141 18.16 -6.45 -4.36
C ASP A 141 17.83 -7.93 -4.63
N GLN A 142 18.47 -8.83 -3.88
CA GLN A 142 18.27 -10.27 -4.07
C GLN A 142 16.90 -10.71 -3.54
N TYR A 143 16.18 -11.48 -4.35
CA TYR A 143 14.93 -12.12 -3.96
C TYR A 143 14.78 -13.51 -4.59
N GLU A 144 13.95 -14.35 -3.99
CA GLU A 144 13.58 -15.67 -4.51
C GLU A 144 12.11 -15.67 -4.95
N VAL A 145 11.80 -16.30 -6.08
CA VAL A 145 10.42 -16.48 -6.55
C VAL A 145 9.90 -17.84 -6.07
N ARG A 146 8.73 -17.84 -5.42
CA ARG A 146 8.02 -19.07 -5.03
C ARG A 146 6.58 -19.02 -5.50
N VAL A 147 6.23 -19.96 -6.35
CA VAL A 147 4.84 -20.23 -6.75
C VAL A 147 4.30 -21.32 -5.83
N LEU A 148 3.26 -21.02 -5.08
CA LEU A 148 2.70 -21.91 -4.06
C LEU A 148 1.43 -22.60 -4.58
N ASN A 149 1.30 -23.90 -4.33
CA ASN A 149 0.12 -24.72 -4.64
C ASN A 149 -1.04 -24.42 -3.66
N VAL A 150 -1.42 -23.15 -3.53
CA VAL A 150 -2.41 -22.66 -2.58
C VAL A 150 -3.40 -21.75 -3.28
N LEU A 151 -4.63 -21.72 -2.77
CA LEU A 151 -5.69 -20.81 -3.18
C LEU A 151 -6.44 -20.35 -1.92
N SER A 152 -6.73 -19.06 -1.81
CA SER A 152 -7.58 -18.57 -0.71
C SER A 152 -9.03 -19.01 -0.97
N GLU A 153 -9.81 -19.28 0.08
CA GLU A 153 -11.24 -19.64 -0.07
C GLU A 153 -12.03 -18.60 -0.88
N ASP A 154 -11.66 -17.33 -0.75
CA ASP A 154 -12.28 -16.21 -1.46
C ASP A 154 -11.53 -15.86 -2.77
N GLY A 155 -10.46 -16.60 -3.10
CA GLY A 155 -9.38 -16.22 -4.00
C GLY A 155 -9.52 -16.56 -5.48
N GLY A 156 -10.66 -17.11 -5.90
CA GLY A 156 -11.02 -17.29 -7.31
C GLY A 156 -10.68 -18.64 -7.94
N GLU A 157 -10.95 -18.76 -9.24
CA GLU A 157 -10.99 -20.00 -10.01
C GLU A 157 -9.60 -20.57 -10.37
N ALA A 158 -9.51 -21.90 -10.52
CA ALA A 158 -8.30 -22.58 -10.98
C ALA A 158 -8.05 -22.39 -12.49
N TYR A 159 -6.90 -21.83 -12.86
CA TYR A 159 -6.59 -21.53 -14.26
C TYR A 159 -6.33 -22.78 -15.10
N GLY A 160 -6.69 -22.74 -16.39
CA GLY A 160 -6.34 -23.79 -17.37
C GLY A 160 -7.05 -25.14 -17.18
N MET A 161 -7.86 -25.29 -16.13
CA MET A 161 -8.59 -26.52 -15.81
C MET A 161 -10.10 -26.36 -15.91
N SER A 162 -10.61 -25.13 -15.94
CA SER A 162 -12.05 -24.87 -16.07
C SER A 162 -12.54 -25.30 -17.46
N PRO A 163 -13.53 -26.20 -17.56
CA PRO A 163 -14.06 -26.60 -18.85
C PRO A 163 -14.92 -25.52 -19.47
N THR A 164 -14.84 -25.36 -20.79
CA THR A 164 -15.78 -24.51 -21.54
C THR A 164 -17.10 -25.26 -21.72
N PRO A 165 -18.25 -24.66 -21.33
CA PRO A 165 -19.55 -25.25 -21.62
C PRO A 165 -19.72 -25.48 -23.12
N PRO A 166 -20.21 -26.65 -23.57
CA PRO A 166 -20.49 -26.86 -24.98
C PRO A 166 -21.61 -25.91 -25.47
N ASP A 167 -21.52 -25.48 -26.73
CA ASP A 167 -22.54 -24.63 -27.34
C ASP A 167 -23.94 -25.24 -27.21
N GLY A 168 -24.88 -24.46 -26.66
CA GLY A 168 -26.24 -24.93 -26.43
C GLY A 168 -26.33 -26.01 -25.36
N LEU A 169 -25.45 -26.02 -24.34
CA LEU A 169 -25.45 -26.98 -23.23
C LEU A 169 -26.86 -27.27 -22.69
N TYR A 170 -27.69 -26.23 -22.53
CA TYR A 170 -29.07 -26.35 -22.03
C TYR A 170 -30.07 -26.95 -23.02
N ASP A 171 -29.72 -27.01 -24.31
CA ASP A 171 -30.50 -27.65 -25.38
C ASP A 171 -30.08 -29.11 -25.61
N LEU A 172 -28.95 -29.54 -25.03
CA LEU A 172 -28.46 -30.92 -25.10
C LEU A 172 -29.15 -31.82 -24.07
N LYS A 173 -29.28 -33.11 -24.41
CA LYS A 173 -29.76 -34.09 -23.45
C LYS A 173 -28.66 -34.46 -22.47
N TYR A 174 -29.04 -34.79 -21.24
CA TYR A 174 -28.11 -35.19 -20.18
C TYR A 174 -27.21 -36.38 -20.55
N ASP A 175 -27.65 -37.27 -21.45
CA ASP A 175 -26.87 -38.41 -21.90
C ASP A 175 -25.94 -38.13 -23.09
N ASP A 176 -25.99 -36.91 -23.65
CA ASP A 176 -25.16 -36.48 -24.76
C ASP A 176 -23.67 -36.58 -24.39
N PRO A 177 -22.81 -37.18 -25.24
CA PRO A 177 -21.38 -37.32 -24.96
C PRO A 177 -20.69 -36.00 -24.58
N LYS A 178 -21.11 -34.87 -25.16
CA LYS A 178 -20.52 -33.56 -24.87
C LYS A 178 -20.86 -33.05 -23.47
N VAL A 179 -22.06 -33.38 -22.98
CA VAL A 179 -22.49 -33.05 -21.61
C VAL A 179 -21.70 -33.90 -20.62
N LYS A 180 -21.52 -35.20 -20.90
CA LYS A 180 -20.73 -36.10 -20.04
C LYS A 180 -19.25 -35.75 -19.98
N GLU A 181 -18.65 -35.36 -21.11
CA GLU A 181 -17.26 -34.91 -21.16
C GLU A 181 -17.08 -33.61 -20.37
N PHE A 182 -17.99 -32.64 -20.56
CA PHE A 182 -18.02 -31.42 -19.76
C PHE A 182 -18.18 -31.69 -18.26
N ASP A 183 -19.12 -32.56 -17.86
CA ASP A 183 -19.35 -32.89 -16.45
C ASP A 183 -18.11 -33.55 -15.81
N GLN A 184 -17.40 -34.42 -16.54
CA GLN A 184 -16.16 -35.05 -16.06
C GLN A 184 -15.03 -34.05 -15.88
N ASP A 185 -14.86 -33.14 -16.84
CA ASP A 185 -13.86 -32.08 -16.76
C ASP A 185 -14.22 -31.08 -15.64
N ASP A 186 -15.51 -30.81 -15.39
CA ASP A 186 -16.00 -29.94 -14.32
C ASP A 186 -15.80 -30.56 -12.93
N GLU A 187 -16.03 -31.87 -12.78
CA GLU A 187 -15.68 -32.60 -11.56
C GLU A 187 -14.16 -32.57 -11.29
N ALA A 188 -13.34 -32.81 -12.31
CA ALA A 188 -11.89 -32.75 -12.18
C ALA A 188 -11.38 -31.34 -11.84
N TYR A 189 -12.02 -30.31 -12.39
CA TYR A 189 -11.77 -28.91 -12.06
C TYR A 189 -12.07 -28.63 -10.57
N LYS A 190 -13.25 -29.03 -10.09
CA LYS A 190 -13.67 -28.83 -8.69
C LYS A 190 -12.75 -29.54 -7.71
N ASP A 191 -12.40 -30.80 -7.97
CA ASP A 191 -11.48 -31.56 -7.13
C ASP A 191 -10.11 -30.88 -7.04
N TYR A 192 -9.64 -30.30 -8.15
CA TYR A 192 -8.38 -29.57 -8.20
C TYR A 192 -8.44 -28.25 -7.40
N GLU A 193 -9.49 -27.47 -7.60
CA GLU A 193 -9.75 -26.21 -6.87
C GLU A 193 -9.87 -26.44 -5.36
N GLU A 194 -10.67 -27.42 -4.94
CA GLU A 194 -10.81 -27.82 -3.53
C GLU A 194 -9.47 -28.26 -2.93
N GLY A 195 -8.63 -28.94 -3.72
CA GLY A 195 -7.26 -29.31 -3.33
C GLY A 195 -6.38 -28.09 -3.04
N LEU A 196 -6.43 -27.06 -3.89
CA LEU A 196 -5.67 -25.82 -3.70
C LEU A 196 -6.19 -25.01 -2.50
N ILE A 197 -7.52 -24.94 -2.31
CA ILE A 197 -8.15 -24.29 -1.15
C ILE A 197 -7.71 -24.97 0.15
N LYS A 198 -7.75 -26.30 0.18
CA LYS A 198 -7.28 -27.08 1.32
C LYS A 198 -5.81 -26.81 1.62
N ASN A 199 -4.95 -26.77 0.60
CA ASN A 199 -3.55 -26.43 0.78
C ASN A 199 -3.37 -25.01 1.34
N GLY A 200 -4.19 -24.04 0.91
CA GLY A 200 -4.20 -22.69 1.46
C GLY A 200 -4.52 -22.67 2.95
N LYS A 201 -5.54 -23.41 3.39
CA LYS A 201 -5.87 -23.57 4.82
C LYS A 201 -4.73 -24.23 5.60
N ASP A 202 -4.15 -25.31 5.07
CA ASP A 202 -3.05 -26.02 5.71
C ASP A 202 -1.77 -25.16 5.78
N PHE A 203 -1.53 -24.31 4.78
CA PHE A 203 -0.44 -23.32 4.77
C PHE A 203 -0.63 -22.30 5.90
N ASN A 204 -1.79 -21.64 5.95
CA ASN A 204 -2.11 -20.64 6.98
C ASN A 204 -2.04 -21.22 8.40
N LYS A 205 -2.61 -22.42 8.60
CA LYS A 205 -2.48 -23.15 9.85
C LYS A 205 -1.02 -23.45 10.22
N SER A 206 -0.20 -23.84 9.26
CA SER A 206 1.23 -24.12 9.49
C SER A 206 2.00 -22.86 9.90
N MET A 207 1.55 -21.70 9.41
CA MET A 207 2.04 -20.35 9.69
C MET A 207 1.38 -19.69 10.92
N GLY A 208 0.53 -20.40 11.68
CA GLY A 208 -0.10 -19.85 12.89
C GLY A 208 -1.23 -18.85 12.63
N ARG A 209 -1.69 -18.75 11.38
CA ARG A 209 -2.65 -17.78 10.86
C ARG A 209 -3.98 -18.43 10.47
N GLU A 210 -4.47 -19.33 11.32
CA GLU A 210 -5.67 -20.12 11.02
C GLU A 210 -6.90 -19.19 10.91
N GLY A 211 -7.50 -19.13 9.72
CA GLY A 211 -8.63 -18.26 9.41
C GLY A 211 -8.29 -17.03 8.57
N ASP A 212 -7.00 -16.75 8.36
CA ASP A 212 -6.58 -15.63 7.52
C ASP A 212 -6.73 -15.97 6.04
N SER A 213 -6.84 -14.93 5.21
CA SER A 213 -6.69 -15.02 3.76
C SER A 213 -5.31 -14.50 3.37
N PHE A 214 -4.78 -14.96 2.24
CA PHE A 214 -3.56 -14.41 1.65
C PHE A 214 -3.88 -13.77 0.31
N ALA A 215 -3.11 -12.74 -0.03
CA ALA A 215 -3.19 -12.09 -1.33
C ALA A 215 -2.72 -13.05 -2.45
N PRO A 216 -3.16 -12.86 -3.71
CA PRO A 216 -2.73 -13.73 -4.81
C PRO A 216 -1.24 -13.65 -5.14
N ALA A 217 -0.57 -12.56 -4.74
CA ALA A 217 0.87 -12.44 -4.64
C ALA A 217 1.23 -11.59 -3.41
N TRP A 218 2.40 -11.83 -2.83
CA TRP A 218 2.88 -11.09 -1.65
C TRP A 218 4.40 -11.24 -1.52
N ILE A 219 5.02 -10.34 -0.76
CA ILE A 219 6.40 -10.50 -0.30
C ILE A 219 6.46 -11.02 1.15
N THR A 220 7.48 -11.82 1.45
CA THR A 220 7.83 -12.17 2.83
C THR A 220 9.34 -12.14 3.03
N THR A 221 9.79 -11.83 4.24
CA THR A 221 11.22 -11.87 4.59
C THR A 221 11.44 -12.86 5.72
N ILE A 222 12.26 -13.88 5.48
CA ILE A 222 12.57 -14.93 6.47
C ILE A 222 14.08 -15.06 6.58
N ASP A 223 14.65 -14.87 7.77
CA ASP A 223 16.10 -14.88 8.01
C ASP A 223 16.91 -14.01 7.01
N GLY A 224 16.37 -12.82 6.69
CA GLY A 224 16.99 -11.87 5.76
C GLY A 224 16.87 -12.26 4.28
N ARG A 225 16.12 -13.32 3.95
CA ARG A 225 15.80 -13.70 2.57
C ARG A 225 14.45 -13.12 2.17
N THR A 226 14.43 -12.26 1.17
CA THR A 226 13.22 -11.76 0.54
C THR A 226 12.66 -12.82 -0.43
N ILE A 227 11.39 -13.17 -0.27
CA ILE A 227 10.70 -14.16 -1.09
C ILE A 227 9.47 -13.50 -1.71
N LEU A 228 9.45 -13.43 -3.04
CA LEU A 228 8.30 -13.03 -3.84
C LEU A 228 7.41 -14.25 -4.10
N CYS A 229 6.25 -14.25 -3.47
CA CYS A 229 5.31 -15.37 -3.49
C CYS A 229 4.16 -15.09 -4.45
N LEU A 230 3.74 -16.13 -5.19
CA LEU A 230 2.52 -16.11 -6.00
C LEU A 230 1.69 -17.36 -5.71
N SER A 231 0.37 -17.23 -5.73
CA SER A 231 -0.49 -18.41 -5.87
C SER A 231 -0.26 -19.07 -7.23
N LEU A 232 -0.44 -20.38 -7.28
CA LEU A 232 -0.31 -21.15 -8.52
C LEU A 232 -1.19 -20.59 -9.62
N THR A 233 -2.46 -20.33 -9.31
CA THR A 233 -3.44 -19.81 -10.26
C THR A 233 -3.03 -18.46 -10.85
N THR A 234 -2.41 -17.57 -10.06
CA THR A 234 -1.89 -16.28 -10.53
C THR A 234 -0.67 -16.47 -11.45
N ALA A 235 0.26 -17.36 -11.08
CA ALA A 235 1.45 -17.62 -11.86
C ALA A 235 1.12 -18.25 -13.23
N GLU A 236 0.19 -19.21 -13.26
CA GLU A 236 -0.25 -19.87 -14.48
C GLU A 236 -0.93 -18.90 -15.46
N LYS A 237 -1.78 -18.00 -14.95
CA LYS A 237 -2.40 -16.91 -15.75
C LYS A 237 -1.37 -16.00 -16.42
N ILE A 238 -0.29 -15.70 -15.71
CA ILE A 238 0.81 -14.86 -16.23
C ILE A 238 1.64 -15.63 -17.28
N LEU A 239 1.93 -16.91 -17.04
CA LEU A 239 2.86 -17.71 -17.86
C LEU A 239 2.22 -18.29 -19.12
N TYR A 240 0.99 -18.82 -19.03
CA TYR A 240 0.42 -19.74 -20.01
C TYR A 240 -0.63 -19.10 -20.92
N LYS A 241 -0.30 -17.94 -21.49
CA LYS A 241 -1.19 -17.09 -22.31
C LYS A 241 -1.87 -17.76 -23.52
N ASP A 242 -1.35 -18.88 -24.01
CA ASP A 242 -1.75 -19.52 -25.28
C ASP A 242 -2.45 -20.88 -25.06
N GLU A 243 -2.77 -21.26 -23.82
CA GLU A 243 -3.47 -22.52 -23.58
C GLU A 243 -4.97 -22.40 -23.91
N ALA A 244 -5.45 -23.30 -24.78
CA ALA A 244 -6.81 -23.33 -25.34
C ALA A 244 -7.95 -23.53 -24.31
N ARG A 245 -7.64 -23.52 -23.02
CA ARG A 245 -8.53 -23.90 -21.92
C ARG A 245 -9.10 -22.73 -21.12
N SER A 246 -8.81 -21.47 -21.47
CA SER A 246 -9.30 -20.32 -20.70
C SER A 246 -10.50 -19.63 -21.35
N SER A 247 -11.70 -20.24 -21.29
CA SER A 247 -12.94 -19.56 -21.75
C SER A 247 -13.38 -18.39 -20.85
N TYR A 248 -12.85 -18.31 -19.63
CA TYR A 248 -13.24 -17.33 -18.61
C TYR A 248 -12.20 -16.25 -18.32
N PHE A 249 -11.07 -16.26 -19.03
CA PHE A 249 -9.96 -15.34 -18.79
C PHE A 249 -9.75 -14.43 -20.00
N THR A 250 -9.70 -13.12 -19.72
CA THR A 250 -9.47 -12.07 -20.70
C THR A 250 -8.02 -11.57 -20.65
N GLU A 251 -7.57 -10.89 -21.70
CA GLU A 251 -6.29 -10.18 -21.67
C GLU A 251 -6.23 -9.16 -20.52
N ASP A 252 -7.39 -8.59 -20.13
CA ASP A 252 -7.50 -7.67 -18.99
C ASP A 252 -7.25 -8.38 -17.65
N ASP A 253 -7.72 -9.61 -17.48
CA ASP A 253 -7.39 -10.45 -16.31
C ASP A 253 -5.88 -10.69 -16.22
N ARG A 254 -5.23 -11.02 -17.35
CA ARG A 254 -3.76 -11.18 -17.38
C ARG A 254 -3.05 -9.90 -17.01
N ALA A 255 -3.51 -8.79 -17.56
CA ALA A 255 -2.91 -7.50 -17.32
C ALA A 255 -3.03 -7.07 -15.85
N ARG A 256 -4.09 -7.51 -15.15
CA ARG A 256 -4.25 -7.31 -13.70
C ARG A 256 -3.28 -8.18 -12.90
N ASP A 257 -3.18 -9.47 -13.18
CA ASP A 257 -2.27 -10.37 -12.46
C ASP A 257 -0.79 -10.02 -12.71
N LEU A 258 -0.44 -9.63 -13.94
CA LEU A 258 0.90 -9.12 -14.24
C LEU A 258 1.17 -7.80 -13.50
N ALA A 259 0.19 -6.91 -13.39
CA ALA A 259 0.35 -5.73 -12.55
C ALA A 259 0.57 -6.11 -11.09
N LEU A 260 0.03 -7.24 -10.62
CA LEU A 260 0.13 -7.67 -9.22
C LEU A 260 1.55 -8.12 -8.94
N LEU A 261 2.08 -8.94 -9.84
CA LEU A 261 3.48 -9.32 -9.83
C LEU A 261 4.41 -8.09 -9.87
N LYS A 262 4.11 -7.07 -10.69
CA LYS A 262 4.89 -5.82 -10.75
C LYS A 262 4.80 -5.01 -9.45
N HIS A 263 3.62 -4.98 -8.82
CA HIS A 263 3.39 -4.33 -7.52
C HIS A 263 4.27 -4.98 -6.45
N GLU A 264 4.14 -6.30 -6.28
CA GLU A 264 4.91 -7.04 -5.28
C GLU A 264 6.42 -7.05 -5.57
N TYR A 265 6.81 -7.11 -6.85
CA TYR A 265 8.21 -6.93 -7.24
C TYR A 265 8.77 -5.59 -6.77
N THR A 266 7.98 -4.52 -6.84
CA THR A 266 8.41 -3.20 -6.39
C THR A 266 8.83 -3.22 -4.92
N HIS A 267 8.10 -3.96 -4.07
CA HIS A 267 8.43 -4.14 -2.65
C HIS A 267 9.65 -5.04 -2.38
N THR A 268 10.10 -5.82 -3.36
CA THR A 268 11.36 -6.60 -3.22
C THR A 268 12.62 -5.72 -3.31
N GLN A 269 12.48 -4.51 -3.84
CA GLN A 269 13.56 -3.56 -4.04
C GLN A 269 13.53 -2.48 -2.96
N LYS A 270 14.65 -1.79 -2.71
CA LYS A 270 14.72 -0.63 -1.80
C LYS A 270 13.52 0.30 -1.95
N GLY A 271 12.78 0.47 -0.85
CA GLY A 271 11.53 1.21 -0.80
C GLY A 271 11.58 2.42 0.13
N VAL A 272 10.41 3.00 0.38
CA VAL A 272 10.19 4.15 1.26
C VAL A 272 9.52 3.77 2.58
N SER A 273 9.46 2.50 2.93
CA SER A 273 9.02 2.07 4.27
C SER A 273 10.18 2.15 5.24
N VAL A 274 9.98 2.84 6.37
CA VAL A 274 10.99 3.01 7.40
C VAL A 274 11.25 1.68 8.09
N ASN A 275 12.52 1.36 8.37
CA ASN A 275 12.96 0.11 9.00
C ASN A 275 12.59 -1.18 8.22
N GLY A 276 12.09 -1.07 6.99
CA GLY A 276 11.60 -2.21 6.21
C GLY A 276 10.33 -2.85 6.79
N GLU A 277 9.60 -2.13 7.65
CA GLU A 277 8.43 -2.63 8.36
C GLU A 277 7.17 -1.86 7.92
N PRO A 278 5.99 -2.49 7.94
CA PRO A 278 4.76 -1.91 7.41
C PRO A 278 4.09 -0.92 8.39
N TYR A 279 4.88 -0.02 8.98
CA TYR A 279 4.41 0.89 10.04
C TYR A 279 4.43 2.36 9.61
N LEU A 280 5.62 2.87 9.25
CA LEU A 280 5.83 4.26 8.87
C LEU A 280 6.29 4.29 7.41
N GLY A 281 5.64 5.12 6.60
CA GLY A 281 5.91 5.23 5.17
C GLY A 281 5.24 4.15 4.31
N ILE A 282 4.50 3.20 4.90
CA ILE A 282 3.85 2.12 4.15
C ILE A 282 2.85 2.66 3.13
N GLY A 283 2.08 3.72 3.43
CA GLY A 283 1.21 4.35 2.43
C GLY A 283 1.97 4.92 1.23
N LEU A 284 3.16 5.50 1.44
CA LEU A 284 4.02 5.99 0.35
C LEU A 284 4.61 4.83 -0.46
N GLU A 285 4.93 3.72 0.20
CA GLU A 285 5.45 2.51 -0.43
C GLU A 285 4.39 1.81 -1.29
N GLU A 286 3.15 1.70 -0.81
CA GLU A 286 2.03 1.21 -1.61
C GLU A 286 1.73 2.15 -2.80
N LEU A 287 1.81 3.48 -2.60
CA LEU A 287 1.69 4.44 -3.70
C LEU A 287 2.78 4.23 -4.75
N ARG A 288 4.02 3.94 -4.33
CA ARG A 288 5.15 3.64 -5.20
C ARG A 288 4.89 2.37 -6.02
N ALA A 289 4.48 1.29 -5.38
CA ALA A 289 4.18 0.02 -6.03
C ALA A 289 2.98 0.10 -6.99
N GLU A 290 1.92 0.84 -6.62
CA GLU A 290 0.79 1.14 -7.51
C GLU A 290 1.24 1.95 -8.74
N HIS A 291 2.07 2.98 -8.54
CA HIS A 291 2.59 3.80 -9.63
C HIS A 291 3.33 2.96 -10.68
N PHE A 292 4.25 2.09 -10.24
CA PHE A 292 5.07 1.29 -11.15
C PHE A 292 4.37 0.03 -11.70
N SER A 293 3.28 -0.41 -11.08
CA SER A 293 2.43 -1.48 -11.61
C SER A 293 1.37 -1.00 -12.62
N GLY A 294 1.22 0.32 -12.77
CA GLY A 294 0.26 0.94 -13.70
C GLY A 294 -1.11 1.27 -13.08
N ASP A 295 -1.15 1.48 -11.77
CA ASP A 295 -2.32 1.89 -10.97
C ASP A 295 -3.52 0.91 -11.03
N LYS A 296 -3.28 -0.36 -11.35
CA LYS A 296 -4.33 -1.36 -11.56
C LYS A 296 -4.80 -2.10 -10.30
N HIS A 297 -4.18 -1.87 -9.13
CA HIS A 297 -4.40 -2.68 -7.92
C HIS A 297 -5.27 -2.06 -6.83
N GLY A 298 -5.42 -2.81 -5.73
CA GLY A 298 -6.47 -2.67 -4.72
C GLY A 298 -6.30 -1.56 -3.69
N TYR A 299 -5.18 -0.84 -3.65
CA TYR A 299 -4.92 0.23 -2.66
C TYR A 299 -5.64 1.54 -3.00
N ALA A 300 -6.95 1.43 -3.20
CA ALA A 300 -7.81 2.53 -3.61
C ALA A 300 -7.84 3.65 -2.57
N ASP A 301 -7.72 3.34 -1.28
CA ASP A 301 -7.68 4.31 -0.19
C ASP A 301 -6.40 5.15 -0.19
N VAL A 302 -5.23 4.53 -0.33
CA VAL A 302 -3.93 5.20 -0.51
C VAL A 302 -3.94 6.10 -1.75
N LYS A 303 -4.35 5.55 -2.90
CA LYS A 303 -4.45 6.30 -4.16
C LYS A 303 -5.40 7.49 -4.02
N ARG A 304 -6.54 7.31 -3.34
CA ARG A 304 -7.51 8.39 -3.08
C ARG A 304 -6.90 9.46 -2.18
N HIS A 305 -6.23 9.09 -1.11
CA HIS A 305 -5.60 10.03 -0.19
C HIS A 305 -4.55 10.90 -0.91
N PHE A 306 -3.58 10.31 -1.59
CA PHE A 306 -2.53 11.10 -2.25
C PHE A 306 -3.05 11.90 -3.45
N LYS A 307 -4.07 11.40 -4.15
CA LYS A 307 -4.76 12.18 -5.18
C LYS A 307 -5.48 13.39 -4.56
N PHE A 308 -6.08 13.24 -3.38
CA PHE A 308 -6.71 14.33 -2.66
C PHE A 308 -5.70 15.39 -2.23
N VAL A 309 -4.62 14.99 -1.55
CA VAL A 309 -3.55 15.92 -1.14
C VAL A 309 -3.01 16.66 -2.35
N SER A 310 -2.74 15.95 -3.45
CA SER A 310 -2.27 16.55 -4.71
C SER A 310 -3.23 17.57 -5.30
N LYS A 311 -4.54 17.39 -5.15
CA LYS A 311 -5.53 18.40 -5.58
C LYS A 311 -5.62 19.59 -4.63
N LEU A 312 -5.28 19.43 -3.36
CA LEU A 312 -5.24 20.56 -2.44
C LEU A 312 -3.97 21.39 -2.57
N SER A 313 -2.80 20.74 -2.61
CA SER A 313 -1.51 21.43 -2.58
C SER A 313 -0.90 21.67 -3.96
N GLY A 314 -1.33 20.94 -4.99
CA GLY A 314 -0.74 20.96 -6.33
C GLY A 314 0.48 20.06 -6.49
N PHE A 315 0.90 19.35 -5.43
CA PHE A 315 2.07 18.46 -5.44
C PHE A 315 1.66 16.99 -5.34
N SER A 316 2.22 16.11 -6.17
CA SER A 316 2.08 14.66 -6.00
C SER A 316 3.40 14.02 -5.61
N PRO A 317 3.44 13.15 -4.59
CA PRO A 317 4.63 12.32 -4.34
C PRO A 317 5.01 11.46 -5.55
N LYS A 318 4.05 11.14 -6.44
CA LYS A 318 4.31 10.43 -7.70
C LYS A 318 5.25 11.17 -8.63
N ASP A 319 5.20 12.51 -8.62
CA ASP A 319 6.07 13.33 -9.48
C ASP A 319 7.55 13.11 -9.14
N ILE A 320 7.86 12.77 -7.88
CA ILE A 320 9.23 12.45 -7.45
C ILE A 320 9.68 11.08 -7.99
N PHE A 321 8.76 10.12 -8.13
CA PHE A 321 9.08 8.81 -8.68
C PHE A 321 9.53 8.90 -10.15
N ASP A 322 8.95 9.84 -10.90
CA ASP A 322 9.20 10.09 -12.31
C ASP A 322 10.40 11.01 -12.58
N ASP A 323 10.76 11.88 -11.64
CA ASP A 323 11.86 12.86 -11.74
C ASP A 323 13.27 12.23 -11.57
N ARG A 324 13.46 11.00 -12.03
CA ARG A 324 14.72 10.24 -11.89
C ARG A 324 15.33 9.93 -13.25
N ALA A 325 16.66 10.02 -13.33
CA ALA A 325 17.36 9.58 -14.54
C ALA A 325 17.33 8.04 -14.66
N GLU A 326 17.32 7.53 -15.89
CA GLU A 326 17.39 6.09 -16.13
C GLU A 326 18.67 5.50 -15.48
N GLY A 327 18.50 4.49 -14.61
CA GLY A 327 19.59 3.84 -13.88
C GLY A 327 20.00 4.53 -12.57
N GLU A 328 19.34 5.61 -12.17
CA GLU A 328 19.55 6.22 -10.86
C GLU A 328 18.90 5.36 -9.77
N VAL A 329 19.72 4.96 -8.78
CA VAL A 329 19.25 4.20 -7.62
C VAL A 329 18.23 5.05 -6.86
N PHE A 330 17.09 4.47 -6.50
CA PHE A 330 16.13 5.14 -5.65
C PHE A 330 16.77 5.49 -4.29
N ASP A 331 16.74 6.77 -3.92
CA ASP A 331 17.23 7.27 -2.64
C ASP A 331 16.04 7.74 -1.77
N PRO A 332 15.68 6.97 -0.71
CA PRO A 332 14.60 7.34 0.20
C PRO A 332 14.84 8.67 0.92
N ALA A 333 16.09 9.03 1.21
CA ALA A 333 16.40 10.28 1.91
C ALA A 333 16.11 11.51 1.02
N ASN A 334 16.54 11.44 -0.25
CA ASN A 334 16.18 12.45 -1.25
C ASN A 334 14.66 12.51 -1.48
N PHE A 335 13.96 11.37 -1.50
CA PHE A 335 12.51 11.32 -1.62
C PHE A 335 11.80 12.08 -0.49
N TYR A 336 12.13 11.79 0.77
CA TYR A 336 11.55 12.50 1.91
C TYR A 336 11.96 13.97 1.96
N THR A 337 13.19 14.29 1.56
CA THR A 337 13.65 15.68 1.43
C THR A 337 12.81 16.46 0.43
N LYS A 338 12.52 15.89 -0.74
CA LYS A 338 11.66 16.53 -1.76
C LYS A 338 10.23 16.73 -1.24
N ILE A 339 9.65 15.75 -0.53
CA ILE A 339 8.34 15.94 0.11
C ILE A 339 8.41 17.10 1.12
N ALA A 340 9.41 17.10 2.02
CA ALA A 340 9.55 18.15 3.02
C ALA A 340 9.77 19.54 2.40
N GLN A 341 10.44 19.63 1.25
CA GLN A 341 10.63 20.90 0.53
C GLN A 341 9.35 21.43 -0.11
N GLN A 342 8.49 20.55 -0.62
CA GLN A 342 7.25 20.94 -1.29
C GLN A 342 6.10 21.17 -0.29
N GLU A 343 5.98 20.29 0.70
CA GLU A 343 4.86 20.26 1.64
C GLU A 343 5.22 20.75 3.05
N GLY A 344 6.49 21.03 3.32
CA GLY A 344 6.97 21.30 4.68
C GLY A 344 7.11 20.02 5.52
N LEU A 345 7.69 20.16 6.71
CA LEU A 345 7.91 19.04 7.63
C LEU A 345 6.60 18.40 8.11
N ASP A 346 5.57 19.20 8.37
CA ASP A 346 4.25 18.68 8.79
C ASP A 346 3.61 17.83 7.69
N GLY A 347 3.72 18.26 6.43
CA GLY A 347 3.18 17.49 5.30
C GLY A 347 3.97 16.20 5.03
N LEU A 348 5.29 16.20 5.27
CA LEU A 348 6.07 14.97 5.30
C LEU A 348 5.57 14.02 6.39
N LEU A 349 5.36 14.53 7.61
CA LEU A 349 4.88 13.72 8.73
C LEU A 349 3.52 13.10 8.42
N ASP A 350 2.56 13.87 7.92
CA ASP A 350 1.23 13.38 7.51
C ASP A 350 1.35 12.28 6.43
N ALA A 351 2.24 12.46 5.45
CA ALA A 351 2.45 11.48 4.38
C ALA A 351 3.06 10.15 4.89
N VAL A 352 3.99 10.22 5.85
CA VAL A 352 4.63 9.05 6.46
C VAL A 352 3.68 8.29 7.40
N LEU A 353 2.74 9.00 8.04
CA LEU A 353 1.76 8.42 8.96
C LEU A 353 0.57 7.73 8.26
N LEU A 354 0.44 7.90 6.94
CA LEU A 354 -0.62 7.26 6.18
C LEU A 354 -0.48 5.73 6.22
N ASN A 355 -1.47 5.09 6.83
CA ASN A 355 -1.60 3.64 6.88
C ASN A 355 -2.81 3.18 6.05
N PRO A 356 -2.63 2.23 5.11
CA PRO A 356 -3.75 1.67 4.37
C PRO A 356 -4.67 0.88 5.32
N SER A 357 -5.97 0.87 5.02
CA SER A 357 -7.01 0.38 5.92
C SER A 357 -6.89 -1.11 6.27
N ASN A 358 -6.28 -1.91 5.38
CA ASN A 358 -6.02 -3.33 5.59
C ASN A 358 -4.89 -3.60 6.60
N TYR A 359 -3.99 -2.64 6.85
CA TYR A 359 -2.91 -2.79 7.85
C TYR A 359 -3.34 -2.48 9.28
N ILE A 360 -4.56 -1.96 9.47
CA ILE A 360 -5.08 -1.51 10.78
C ILE A 360 -6.06 -2.52 11.38
N LYS A 361 -6.54 -3.51 10.59
CA LYS A 361 -7.77 -4.26 10.90
C LYS A 361 -7.66 -5.45 11.85
N ASP A 362 -6.47 -5.84 12.33
CA ASP A 362 -6.34 -7.08 13.13
C ASP A 362 -5.90 -6.88 14.58
N GLU A 363 -6.24 -7.88 15.42
CA GLU A 363 -5.72 -8.11 16.77
C GLU A 363 -4.18 -8.27 16.81
N GLY A 364 -3.52 -8.41 15.64
CA GLY A 364 -2.08 -8.45 15.45
C GLY A 364 -1.41 -7.12 15.04
N SER A 365 -2.16 -6.02 14.90
CA SER A 365 -1.58 -4.70 14.63
C SER A 365 -0.68 -4.25 15.79
N ASN A 366 0.49 -3.66 15.47
CA ASN A 366 1.40 -3.15 16.48
C ASN A 366 0.66 -2.09 17.33
N LYS A 367 0.66 -2.25 18.66
CA LYS A 367 -0.04 -1.34 19.58
C LYS A 367 0.33 0.12 19.38
N LEU A 368 1.60 0.40 19.06
CA LEU A 368 2.08 1.74 18.77
C LEU A 368 1.44 2.27 17.47
N GLN A 369 1.40 1.46 16.41
CA GLN A 369 0.78 1.84 15.14
C GLN A 369 -0.72 2.12 15.32
N LYS A 370 -1.41 1.30 16.12
CA LYS A 370 -2.82 1.53 16.45
C LYS A 370 -3.02 2.83 17.22
N SER A 371 -2.21 3.07 18.25
CA SER A 371 -2.24 4.31 19.04
C SER A 371 -2.06 5.56 18.15
N ILE A 372 -1.07 5.52 17.26
CA ILE A 372 -0.80 6.58 16.28
C ILE A 372 -2.01 6.75 15.35
N ASN A 373 -2.53 5.67 14.79
CA ASN A 373 -3.66 5.71 13.86
C ASN A 373 -4.93 6.26 14.53
N ASP A 374 -5.21 5.86 15.77
CA ASP A 374 -6.33 6.36 16.57
C ASP A 374 -6.18 7.86 16.87
N TYR A 375 -4.96 8.33 17.18
CA TYR A 375 -4.68 9.74 17.40
C TYR A 375 -4.87 10.59 16.13
N VAL A 376 -4.36 10.14 14.98
CA VAL A 376 -4.49 10.89 13.72
C VAL A 376 -5.87 10.77 13.08
N GLY A 377 -6.72 9.83 13.54
CA GLY A 377 -8.04 9.56 12.97
C GLY A 377 -7.99 8.78 11.65
N GLY A 378 -6.92 8.02 11.42
CA GLY A 378 -6.64 7.31 10.17
C GLY A 378 -6.62 8.21 8.93
N ILE A 379 -6.96 7.62 7.78
CA ILE A 379 -6.96 8.33 6.48
C ILE A 379 -7.87 9.57 6.51
N ASP A 380 -9.04 9.46 7.13
CA ASP A 380 -10.02 10.55 7.18
C ASP A 380 -9.50 11.74 7.98
N GLY A 381 -8.87 11.50 9.14
CA GLY A 381 -8.30 12.58 9.95
C GLY A 381 -7.08 13.23 9.29
N LEU A 382 -6.25 12.47 8.58
CA LEU A 382 -5.17 13.04 7.75
C LEU A 382 -5.73 13.89 6.59
N GLN A 383 -6.85 13.48 5.98
CA GLN A 383 -7.51 14.29 4.95
C GLN A 383 -8.10 15.59 5.52
N GLU A 384 -8.67 15.55 6.73
CA GLU A 384 -9.17 16.73 7.42
C GLU A 384 -8.03 17.71 7.75
N LYS A 385 -6.90 17.21 8.26
CA LYS A 385 -5.69 18.03 8.48
C LYS A 385 -5.19 18.69 7.20
N ALA A 386 -5.08 17.93 6.11
CA ALA A 386 -4.66 18.46 4.82
C ALA A 386 -5.62 19.54 4.29
N TRP A 387 -6.94 19.35 4.47
CA TRP A 387 -7.95 20.35 4.15
C TRP A 387 -7.75 21.63 4.94
N ASP A 388 -7.65 21.55 6.27
CA ASP A 388 -7.48 22.70 7.14
C ASP A 388 -6.19 23.48 6.82
N LYS A 389 -5.11 22.76 6.51
CA LYS A 389 -3.86 23.35 6.05
C LYS A 389 -4.04 24.09 4.73
N ALA A 390 -4.72 23.48 3.75
CA ALA A 390 -5.00 24.12 2.48
C ALA A 390 -5.87 25.38 2.67
N VAL A 391 -6.89 25.33 3.53
CA VAL A 391 -7.77 26.50 3.81
C VAL A 391 -6.95 27.65 4.37
N LYS A 392 -6.01 27.38 5.28
CA LYS A 392 -5.13 28.40 5.85
C LYS A 392 -4.13 28.97 4.85
N THR A 393 -3.68 28.15 3.88
CA THR A 393 -2.58 28.51 2.97
C THR A 393 -3.06 29.19 1.70
N ILE A 394 -4.06 28.62 1.03
CA ILE A 394 -4.55 29.09 -0.28
C ILE A 394 -5.99 29.62 -0.23
N GLY A 395 -6.67 29.50 0.92
CA GLY A 395 -8.05 29.92 1.09
C GLY A 395 -9.07 28.98 0.46
N ILE A 396 -10.33 29.11 0.88
CA ILE A 396 -11.45 28.30 0.35
C ILE A 396 -11.59 28.49 -1.16
N GLU A 397 -11.45 29.73 -1.66
CA GLU A 397 -11.58 30.06 -3.09
C GLU A 397 -10.51 29.37 -3.95
N GLY A 398 -9.26 29.27 -3.46
CA GLY A 398 -8.19 28.54 -4.13
C GLY A 398 -8.45 27.03 -4.17
N ILE A 399 -8.95 26.47 -3.07
CA ILE A 399 -9.38 25.06 -3.03
C ILE A 399 -10.54 24.81 -3.99
N GLU A 400 -11.54 25.69 -4.01
CA GLU A 400 -12.66 25.58 -4.94
C GLU A 400 -12.21 25.59 -6.40
N ALA A 401 -11.24 26.43 -6.77
CA ALA A 401 -10.67 26.43 -8.11
C ALA A 401 -10.03 25.08 -8.45
N ASN A 402 -9.22 24.52 -7.54
CA ASN A 402 -8.57 23.22 -7.73
C ASN A 402 -9.60 22.06 -7.78
N LEU A 403 -10.64 22.11 -6.94
CA LEU A 403 -11.71 21.12 -6.93
C LEU A 403 -12.60 21.20 -8.17
N ARG A 404 -12.87 22.39 -8.72
CA ARG A 404 -13.64 22.54 -9.96
C ARG A 404 -12.96 21.87 -11.14
N GLU A 405 -11.63 21.96 -11.23
CA GLU A 405 -10.86 21.24 -12.24
C GLU A 405 -10.97 19.72 -12.06
N PHE A 406 -10.95 19.25 -10.82
CA PHE A 406 -11.14 17.84 -10.49
C PHE A 406 -12.55 17.33 -10.81
N THR A 407 -13.59 18.10 -10.47
CA THR A 407 -15.00 17.78 -10.77
C THR A 407 -15.26 17.76 -12.27
N LYS A 408 -14.65 18.65 -13.07
CA LYS A 408 -14.71 18.58 -14.55
C LYS A 408 -14.12 17.27 -15.08
N LEU A 409 -12.95 16.87 -14.60
CA LEU A 409 -12.29 15.62 -14.97
C LEU A 409 -13.12 14.38 -14.62
N ILE A 410 -13.85 14.41 -13.50
CA ILE A 410 -14.78 13.34 -13.11
C ILE A 410 -16.04 13.36 -13.98
N ALA A 411 -16.66 14.53 -14.17
CA ALA A 411 -17.88 14.67 -14.97
C ALA A 411 -17.68 14.31 -16.46
N GLU A 412 -16.45 14.47 -16.98
CA GLU A 412 -16.07 14.05 -18.33
C GLU A 412 -15.83 12.53 -18.46
N LYS A 413 -15.56 11.83 -17.37
CA LYS A 413 -15.10 10.42 -17.39
C LYS A 413 -16.01 9.43 -16.64
N MET A 414 -16.91 9.91 -15.79
CA MET A 414 -17.88 9.11 -15.04
C MET A 414 -19.27 9.69 -15.24
N ASP A 415 -20.27 8.84 -15.45
CA ASP A 415 -21.64 9.30 -15.38
C ASP A 415 -21.98 9.72 -13.92
N PRO A 416 -22.84 10.74 -13.73
CA PRO A 416 -23.18 11.25 -12.39
C PRO A 416 -23.74 10.20 -11.43
N GLU A 417 -24.47 9.20 -11.93
CA GLU A 417 -25.12 8.15 -11.14
C GLU A 417 -24.06 7.19 -10.54
N SER A 418 -23.04 6.86 -11.32
CA SER A 418 -21.87 6.10 -10.88
C SER A 418 -21.02 6.85 -9.84
N PHE A 419 -20.94 8.18 -9.92
CA PHE A 419 -20.25 8.99 -8.92
C PHE A 419 -20.95 8.91 -7.54
N TYR A 420 -22.28 8.97 -7.50
CA TYR A 420 -23.06 8.81 -6.25
C TYR A 420 -22.98 7.39 -5.67
N LYS A 421 -22.97 6.37 -6.53
CA LYS A 421 -23.01 4.96 -6.11
C LYS A 421 -21.65 4.40 -5.67
N TYR A 422 -20.55 4.89 -6.26
CA TYR A 422 -19.20 4.34 -6.05
C TYR A 422 -18.18 5.36 -5.52
N GLY A 423 -18.55 6.64 -5.44
CA GLY A 423 -17.71 7.70 -4.92
C GLY A 423 -17.60 7.66 -3.39
N GLY A 424 -16.66 6.87 -2.88
CA GLY A 424 -16.20 6.93 -1.49
C GLY A 424 -15.46 8.24 -1.20
N PHE A 425 -16.17 9.35 -1.26
CA PHE A 425 -15.71 10.71 -0.97
C PHE A 425 -16.66 11.37 0.05
N PRO A 426 -16.81 10.88 1.29
CA PRO A 426 -17.87 11.38 2.18
C PRO A 426 -17.74 12.87 2.47
N TYR A 427 -16.51 13.39 2.60
CA TYR A 427 -16.28 14.81 2.85
C TYR A 427 -16.20 15.64 1.58
N ILE A 428 -15.47 15.18 0.55
CA ILE A 428 -15.23 15.93 -0.70
C ILE A 428 -16.41 15.84 -1.65
N ALA A 429 -17.09 14.70 -1.81
CA ALA A 429 -18.32 14.66 -2.59
C ALA A 429 -19.35 15.54 -1.89
N ARG A 430 -19.44 15.51 -0.56
CA ARG A 430 -20.31 16.44 0.17
C ARG A 430 -19.93 17.92 -0.09
N LYS A 431 -18.66 18.30 0.01
CA LYS A 431 -18.20 19.68 -0.22
C LYS A 431 -18.32 20.11 -1.69
N ALA A 432 -17.97 19.23 -2.63
CA ALA A 432 -18.11 19.45 -4.06
C ALA A 432 -19.59 19.47 -4.50
N LEU A 433 -20.46 18.67 -3.89
CA LEU A 433 -21.92 18.72 -4.09
C LEU A 433 -22.50 20.01 -3.48
N GLU A 434 -22.07 20.42 -2.28
CA GLU A 434 -22.44 21.71 -1.69
C GLU A 434 -22.05 22.90 -2.59
N LEU A 435 -20.95 22.78 -3.35
CA LEU A 435 -20.51 23.78 -4.32
C LEU A 435 -21.25 23.69 -5.65
N TRP A 436 -21.50 22.47 -6.13
CA TRP A 436 -22.29 22.20 -7.34
C TRP A 436 -23.73 22.69 -7.19
N ASP A 437 -24.38 22.44 -6.05
CA ASP A 437 -25.75 22.88 -5.78
C ASP A 437 -25.88 24.41 -5.73
N LYS A 438 -24.81 25.13 -5.35
CA LYS A 438 -24.76 26.60 -5.40
C LYS A 438 -24.59 27.15 -6.81
N GLU A 439 -24.01 26.37 -7.73
CA GLU A 439 -23.66 26.82 -9.08
C GLU A 439 -24.49 26.17 -10.19
N LYS A 440 -25.46 25.33 -9.85
CA LYS A 440 -26.24 24.63 -10.88
C LYS A 440 -26.93 25.64 -11.82
N PRO A 441 -26.95 25.38 -13.13
CA PRO A 441 -27.81 26.11 -14.06
C PRO A 441 -29.28 25.99 -13.62
N SER A 442 -30.04 27.09 -13.73
CA SER A 442 -31.45 27.17 -13.29
C SER A 442 -32.38 26.13 -13.93
N ASP A 443 -31.95 25.57 -15.04
CA ASP A 443 -32.59 24.60 -15.92
C ASP A 443 -32.23 23.13 -15.58
N TYR A 444 -31.36 22.91 -14.58
CA TYR A 444 -31.06 21.56 -14.09
C TYR A 444 -32.18 21.03 -13.19
N VAL A 445 -32.94 20.05 -13.69
CA VAL A 445 -33.94 19.31 -12.92
C VAL A 445 -33.26 18.13 -12.24
N SER A 446 -33.17 18.19 -10.90
CA SER A 446 -32.73 17.05 -10.09
C SER A 446 -33.69 15.88 -10.34
N PRO A 447 -33.20 14.66 -10.62
CA PRO A 447 -34.01 13.46 -10.50
C PRO A 447 -34.30 13.30 -9.00
N SER A 448 -35.45 13.78 -8.58
CA SER A 448 -35.83 13.81 -7.18
C SER A 448 -36.01 12.39 -6.64
N GLY A 449 -35.28 12.07 -5.58
CA GLY A 449 -35.72 11.17 -4.53
C GLY A 449 -34.78 10.02 -4.22
N PHE A 450 -33.94 10.19 -3.19
CA PHE A 450 -33.67 9.19 -2.14
C PHE A 450 -33.24 9.91 -0.85
#